data_AF-A0A2N7XT95-F1
#
_entry.id   AF-A0A2N7XT95-F1
#
_cell.length_a   1.000
_cell.length_b   1.000
_cell.length_c   1.000
_cell.angle_alpha   90.00
_cell.angle_beta   90.00
_cell.angle_gamma   90.00
#
_symmetry.space_group_name_H-M   'P 1'
#
loop_
_entity.id
_entity.type
_entity.pdbx_description
1 polymer ?
#
loop_
_entity_poly.entity_id
_entity_poly.type
_entity_poly.pdbx_seq_one_letter_code
_entity_poly.pdbx_strand_id
1 'polypeptide(L)'
;FSLSVQQRWFSDGVYSNEYVVCSSGCPVSTTQHPTIDNNTMPGAFYLDVGGSFNITKKLNAYFKIDNLLDHDPAPSPQTNTGIDVNQALY
;
A
#
# COMPACT_ATOMS: atom_id res chain seq x y z
N PHE A 1 -3.92 33.10 -4.06
CA PHE A 1 -3.72 31.70 -4.50
C PHE A 1 -3.22 30.90 -3.30
N SER A 2 -3.36 29.58 -3.32
CA SER A 2 -2.78 28.68 -2.34
C SER A 2 -2.08 27.52 -3.05
N LEU A 3 -1.04 27.00 -2.40
CA LEU A 3 -0.32 25.79 -2.81
C LEU A 3 -0.22 24.90 -1.57
N SER A 4 -0.53 23.63 -1.73
CA SER A 4 -0.41 22.60 -0.70
C SER A 4 0.46 21.47 -1.21
N VAL A 5 1.40 21.04 -0.37
CA VAL A 5 2.19 19.83 -0.56
C VAL A 5 1.89 18.92 0.60
N GLN A 6 1.52 17.68 0.30
CA GLN A 6 1.21 16.66 1.30
C GLN A 6 2.05 15.42 1.03
N GLN A 7 2.68 14.92 2.08
CA GLN A 7 3.36 13.63 2.07
C GLN A 7 2.58 12.62 2.91
N ARG A 8 2.54 11.37 2.45
CA ARG A 8 2.00 10.22 3.18
C ARG A 8 3.01 9.07 3.07
N TRP A 9 3.36 8.44 4.18
CA TRP A 9 4.35 7.36 4.18
C TRP A 9 3.96 6.22 5.11
N PHE A 10 4.38 5.02 4.74
CA PHE A 10 4.23 3.78 5.49
C PHE A 10 5.60 3.13 5.62
N SER A 11 5.98 2.70 6.81
CA SER A 11 7.20 1.90 7.01
C SER A 11 7.00 0.50 6.46
N ASP A 12 8.12 -0.19 6.19
CA ASP A 12 8.11 -1.63 5.94
C ASP A 12 7.40 -2.36 7.09
N GLY A 13 6.71 -3.43 6.75
CA GLY A 13 5.92 -4.22 7.69
C GLY A 13 5.76 -5.66 7.24
N VAL A 14 4.77 -6.32 7.84
CA VAL A 14 4.39 -7.71 7.55
C VAL A 14 2.91 -7.77 7.24
N TYR A 15 2.47 -8.76 6.47
CA TYR A 15 1.04 -8.89 6.13
C TYR A 15 0.19 -9.25 7.35
N SER A 16 0.72 -10.10 8.24
CA SER A 16 0.07 -10.50 9.48
C SER A 16 1.09 -11.10 10.45
N ASN A 17 0.89 -10.93 11.76
CA ASN A 17 1.79 -11.49 12.77
C ASN A 17 1.45 -12.95 13.12
N GLU A 18 0.34 -13.46 12.60
CA GLU A 18 -0.15 -14.81 12.80
C GLU A 18 0.53 -15.81 11.84
N TYR A 19 1.10 -15.33 10.73
CA TYR A 19 1.80 -16.14 9.75
C TYR A 19 3.15 -16.65 10.25
N VAL A 20 3.47 -17.88 9.88
CA VAL A 20 4.76 -18.53 10.14
C VAL A 20 5.57 -18.55 8.86
N VAL A 21 6.67 -17.80 8.81
CA VAL A 21 7.59 -17.81 7.66
C VAL A 21 8.50 -19.01 7.74
N CYS A 22 8.51 -19.88 6.73
CA CYS A 22 9.37 -21.06 6.71
C CYS A 22 9.66 -21.57 5.31
N SER A 23 10.92 -21.95 5.05
CA SER A 23 11.39 -22.48 3.76
C SER A 23 11.76 -23.97 3.77
N SER A 24 12.04 -24.57 4.94
CA SER A 24 12.34 -26.01 5.05
C SER A 24 12.02 -26.54 6.45
N GLY A 25 11.59 -27.80 6.55
CA GLY A 25 11.25 -28.43 7.83
C GLY A 25 10.04 -27.77 8.52
N CYS A 26 9.07 -27.31 7.72
CA CYS A 26 8.02 -26.41 8.19
C CYS A 26 6.94 -27.09 9.03
N PRO A 27 6.38 -26.37 10.02
CA PRO A 27 5.24 -26.87 10.78
C PRO A 27 4.03 -27.06 9.87
N VAL A 28 3.08 -27.88 10.30
CA VAL A 28 1.82 -28.06 9.58
C VAL A 28 1.06 -26.74 9.60
N SER A 29 0.78 -26.19 8.41
CA SER A 29 -0.01 -24.97 8.23
C SER A 29 -1.43 -25.16 8.78
N THR A 30 -1.90 -24.21 9.60
CA THR A 30 -3.25 -24.22 10.20
C THR A 30 -4.01 -22.97 9.78
N THR A 31 -5.33 -22.96 9.96
CA THR A 31 -6.14 -21.76 9.68
C THR A 31 -5.78 -20.58 10.58
N GLN A 32 -5.38 -20.83 11.84
CA GLN A 32 -4.98 -19.79 12.79
C GLN A 32 -3.54 -19.33 12.58
N HIS A 33 -2.66 -20.24 12.16
CA HIS A 33 -1.25 -19.97 11.88
C HIS A 33 -0.86 -20.57 10.52
N PRO A 34 -1.20 -19.91 9.40
CA PRO A 34 -0.77 -20.34 8.09
C PRO A 34 0.75 -20.24 7.96
N THR A 35 1.37 -21.25 7.35
CA THR A 35 2.79 -21.22 7.00
C THR A 35 2.96 -20.70 5.58
N ILE A 36 3.84 -19.71 5.40
CA ILE A 36 4.09 -19.03 4.12
C ILE A 36 5.60 -18.85 3.88
N ASP A 37 6.00 -18.61 2.63
CA ASP A 37 7.41 -18.47 2.27
C ASP A 37 7.95 -17.05 2.53
N ASN A 38 7.08 -16.04 2.49
CA ASN A 38 7.42 -14.65 2.77
C ASN A 38 6.29 -13.92 3.49
N ASN A 39 6.65 -13.03 4.41
CA ASN A 39 5.70 -12.19 5.13
C ASN A 39 6.14 -10.73 5.14
N THR A 40 6.70 -10.23 4.03
CA THR A 40 7.15 -8.84 3.95
C THR A 40 6.15 -7.99 3.18
N MET A 41 5.80 -6.85 3.74
CA MET A 41 5.05 -5.80 3.06
C MET A 41 5.96 -4.58 2.91
N PRO A 42 6.36 -4.19 1.68
CA PRO A 42 7.19 -3.02 1.49
C PRO A 42 6.42 -1.75 1.90
N GLY A 43 7.13 -0.84 2.54
CA GLY A 43 6.64 0.51 2.80
C GLY A 43 6.41 1.29 1.52
N ALA A 44 5.71 2.41 1.63
CA ALA A 44 5.35 3.23 0.49
C ALA A 44 5.42 4.71 0.84
N PHE A 45 5.81 5.53 -0.13
CA PHE A 45 5.85 6.99 -0.02
C PHE A 45 5.01 7.61 -1.14
N TYR A 46 4.09 8.48 -0.75
CA TYR A 46 3.22 9.20 -1.67
C TYR A 46 3.37 10.69 -1.48
N LEU A 47 3.39 11.41 -2.60
CA LEU A 47 3.45 12.85 -2.67
C LEU A 47 2.25 13.37 -3.44
N ASP A 48 1.47 14.22 -2.79
CA ASP A 48 0.29 14.85 -3.38
C ASP A 48 0.52 16.37 -3.42
N VAL A 49 0.12 17.00 -4.52
CA VAL A 49 0.20 18.45 -4.70
C VAL A 49 -1.19 18.99 -5.02
N GLY A 50 -1.55 20.11 -4.42
CA GLY A 50 -2.82 20.75 -4.68
C GLY A 50 -2.76 22.25 -4.48
N GLY A 51 -3.85 22.92 -4.76
CA GLY A 51 -3.92 24.36 -4.57
C GLY A 51 -5.24 24.96 -4.99
N SER A 52 -5.31 26.28 -4.82
CA SER A 52 -6.48 27.05 -5.20
C SER A 52 -6.11 28.41 -5.78
N PHE A 53 -6.96 28.89 -6.68
CA PHE A 53 -6.79 30.19 -7.31
C PHE A 53 -8.14 30.91 -7.41
N ASN A 54 -8.19 32.15 -6.92
CA ASN A 54 -9.37 32.98 -7.01
C ASN A 54 -9.33 33.71 -8.35
N ILE A 55 -10.13 33.24 -9.32
CA ILE A 55 -10.21 33.83 -10.66
C ILE A 55 -10.96 35.17 -10.58
N THR A 56 -12.02 35.24 -9.76
CA THR A 56 -12.73 36.49 -9.43
C THR A 56 -13.12 36.50 -7.97
N LYS A 57 -13.69 37.60 -7.46
CA LYS A 57 -14.23 37.67 -6.08
C LYS A 57 -15.34 36.64 -5.81
N LYS A 58 -15.93 36.03 -6.85
CA LYS A 58 -17.02 35.06 -6.75
C LYS A 58 -16.67 33.71 -7.38
N LEU A 59 -15.46 33.53 -7.93
CA LEU A 59 -15.06 32.30 -8.61
C LEU A 59 -13.70 31.84 -8.10
N ASN A 60 -13.68 30.63 -7.56
CA ASN A 60 -12.49 29.97 -7.04
C ASN A 60 -12.30 28.64 -7.77
N ALA A 61 -11.10 28.41 -8.28
CA ALA A 61 -10.67 27.15 -8.87
C ALA A 61 -9.78 26.39 -7.88
N TYR A 62 -9.86 25.07 -7.91
CA TYR A 62 -9.07 24.17 -7.08
C TYR A 62 -8.50 23.08 -7.97
N PHE A 63 -7.31 22.61 -7.65
CA PHE A 63 -6.69 21.47 -8.31
C PHE A 63 -6.00 20.56 -7.30
N LYS A 64 -5.88 19.29 -7.65
CA LYS A 64 -5.13 18.29 -6.91
C LYS A 64 -4.56 17.29 -7.89
N ILE A 65 -3.31 16.91 -7.66
CA ILE A 65 -2.61 15.83 -8.33
C ILE A 65 -2.21 14.88 -7.21
N ASP A 66 -2.90 13.74 -7.17
CA ASP A 66 -2.61 12.65 -6.26
C ASP A 66 -1.51 11.76 -6.86
N ASN A 67 -0.68 11.18 -5.99
CA ASN A 67 0.37 10.26 -6.38
C ASN A 67 1.28 10.83 -7.49
N LEU A 68 1.85 12.02 -7.23
CA LEU A 68 2.67 12.75 -8.21
C LEU A 68 3.85 11.93 -8.76
N LEU A 69 4.33 10.96 -7.97
CA LEU A 69 5.45 10.10 -8.32
C LEU A 69 5.04 8.77 -8.96
N ASP A 70 3.74 8.57 -9.22
CA ASP A 70 3.19 7.36 -9.84
C ASP A 70 3.62 6.07 -9.13
N HIS A 71 3.53 6.08 -7.80
CA HIS A 71 3.90 4.94 -6.97
C HIS A 71 2.72 3.98 -6.79
N ASP A 72 2.92 2.71 -7.13
CA ASP A 72 1.90 1.68 -6.94
C ASP A 72 1.74 1.32 -5.45
N PRO A 73 0.51 1.05 -5.00
CA PRO A 73 0.29 0.52 -3.67
C PRO A 73 0.83 -0.89 -3.53
N ALA A 74 1.28 -1.24 -2.33
CA ALA A 74 1.63 -2.61 -1.99
C ALA A 74 0.42 -3.52 -2.28
N PRO A 75 0.61 -4.68 -2.95
CA PRO A 75 -0.46 -5.60 -3.28
C PRO A 75 -1.23 -6.02 -2.03
N SER A 76 -2.56 -6.03 -2.13
CA SER A 76 -3.41 -6.47 -1.03
C SER A 76 -3.17 -7.95 -0.76
N PRO A 77 -2.97 -8.35 0.51
CA PRO A 77 -2.92 -9.74 0.87
C PRO A 77 -4.27 -10.44 0.54
N GLN A 78 -4.29 -11.29 -0.50
CA GLN A 78 -5.45 -12.12 -0.84
C GLN A 78 -5.19 -13.61 -0.57
N THR A 79 -6.13 -14.28 0.10
CA THR A 79 -6.10 -15.73 0.36
C THR A 79 -6.58 -16.58 -0.82
N ASN A 80 -6.91 -15.94 -1.95
CA ASN A 80 -7.46 -16.63 -3.11
C ASN A 80 -6.33 -17.17 -3.98
N THR A 81 -6.27 -18.49 -4.17
CA THR A 81 -5.29 -19.16 -5.05
C THR A 81 -5.62 -18.99 -6.55
N GLY A 82 -6.37 -17.94 -6.90
CA GLY A 82 -6.56 -17.55 -8.29
C GLY A 82 -5.20 -17.25 -8.94
N ILE A 83 -5.09 -17.53 -10.24
CA ILE A 83 -3.85 -17.47 -11.03
C ILE A 83 -3.09 -16.13 -10.89
N ASP A 84 -3.73 -15.08 -10.37
CA ASP A 84 -3.18 -13.73 -10.29
C ASP A 84 -2.98 -13.16 -8.86
N VAL A 85 -3.33 -13.85 -7.75
CA VAL A 85 -3.30 -13.25 -6.39
C VAL A 85 -2.96 -14.20 -5.21
N ASN A 86 -2.12 -15.23 -5.40
CA ASN A 86 -1.75 -16.13 -4.30
C ASN A 86 -0.62 -15.57 -3.41
N GLN A 87 -0.95 -15.11 -2.20
CA GLN A 87 0.03 -14.67 -1.21
C GLN A 87 1.02 -15.74 -0.74
N ALA A 88 0.70 -17.03 -0.85
CA ALA A 88 1.61 -18.09 -0.41
C ALA A 88 2.82 -18.27 -1.35
N LEU A 89 2.83 -17.58 -2.51
CA LEU A 89 3.89 -17.66 -3.53
C LEU A 89 4.74 -16.38 -3.60
N TYR A 90 4.39 -15.34 -2.85
CA TYR A 90 5.21 -14.14 -2.70
C TYR A 90 6.07 -14.24 -1.44
#